data_AF-A0A2E5X4G3-F1
#
_entry.id   AF-A0A2E5X4G3-F1
#
_cell.length_a   1.000
_cell.length_b   1.000
_cell.length_c   1.000
_cell.angle_alpha   90.00
_cell.angle_beta   90.00
_cell.angle_gamma   90.00
#
_symmetry.space_group_name_H-M   'P 1'
#
loop_
_entity.id
_entity.type
_entity.pdbx_description
1 polymer ?
#
loop_
_entity_poly.entity_id
_entity_poly.type
_entity_poly.pdbx_seq_one_letter_code
_entity_poly.pdbx_strand_id
1 'polypeptide(L)'
;MSLLRVIVFVAGVTALVAPLRAGEKYRELGLTVDVPRNYEEVPTQPNEEWVVIYYAEKLPRKAADRRRVRPSLSLVWIDWMDDPVQPPAEAEPVPGEEGEEAVEEAAAPPPPINSIERYLEQRQRGFELGRSKGGRERFGFETTEFLLIPAVGNRTPQEGWVHAWKRADRTLALIGFCHADDREECVKTWQRVASKLRIEEPEGSDDRALRRFYESSRGRKYRDPEFRIRAKKSLARGWKAEDTPNFVVVSHTNDEPLVRKICRDIELMREEYIKRFPPAGEIKAVSVVRVCANREEYLTYGGMPGSAGYWNSATEELVLYDARKVGKAGPSDDSNTFIVLYHEAFHQYIHYSTGELPPHSWYNEGTGDYFSGAVVKNGKVRRIGVNPWRLGTIQRAIREGKHVPWETIIRWEQRDYYRNGGQNYAQGWSMIYFLRTAPAVEDNERWAAILPTYFDTLKAEYGRELAELADDASHAVRSEAGKRARERAVEAAFLDVDLKRLELTWAAYTKELELP
;
A
#
# COMPACT_ATOMS: atom_id res chain seq x y z
N MET A 1 -50.60 -53.33 -15.18
CA MET A 1 -51.14 -52.01 -15.60
C MET A 1 -51.41 -51.19 -14.36
N SER A 2 -50.59 -50.17 -14.10
CA SER A 2 -50.99 -48.90 -13.46
C SER A 2 -49.78 -47.97 -13.51
N LEU A 3 -49.89 -46.93 -14.35
CA LEU A 3 -48.85 -45.93 -14.60
C LEU A 3 -48.59 -45.10 -13.33
N LEU A 4 -47.33 -45.07 -12.90
CA LEU A 4 -46.82 -44.13 -11.92
C LEU A 4 -46.48 -42.82 -12.66
N ARG A 5 -47.25 -41.75 -12.41
CA ARG A 5 -46.90 -40.39 -12.88
C ARG A 5 -45.75 -39.86 -12.02
N VAL A 6 -44.55 -39.81 -12.59
CA VAL A 6 -43.42 -39.05 -12.03
C VAL A 6 -43.71 -37.56 -12.25
N ILE A 7 -43.99 -36.84 -11.18
CA ILE A 7 -44.00 -35.37 -11.18
C ILE A 7 -42.54 -34.93 -11.04
N VAL A 8 -41.96 -34.46 -12.14
CA VAL A 8 -40.68 -33.76 -12.13
C VAL A 8 -40.93 -32.35 -11.57
N PHE A 9 -40.51 -32.12 -10.32
CA PHE A 9 -40.37 -30.76 -9.79
C PHE A 9 -39.16 -30.12 -10.46
N VAL A 10 -39.38 -29.29 -11.48
CA VAL A 10 -38.39 -28.33 -11.93
C VAL A 10 -38.33 -27.24 -10.86
N ALA A 11 -37.40 -27.38 -9.92
CA ALA A 11 -37.04 -26.29 -9.03
C ALA A 11 -36.33 -25.21 -9.86
N GLY A 12 -37.11 -24.27 -10.40
CA GLY A 12 -36.56 -23.05 -10.97
C GLY A 12 -35.82 -22.30 -9.88
N VAL A 13 -34.49 -22.29 -9.93
CA VAL A 13 -33.67 -21.39 -9.12
C VAL A 13 -33.92 -19.98 -9.66
N THR A 14 -34.93 -19.29 -9.15
CA THR A 14 -35.04 -17.84 -9.33
C THR A 14 -33.80 -17.22 -8.71
N ALA A 15 -32.89 -16.71 -9.55
CA ALA A 15 -31.74 -15.93 -9.10
C ALA A 15 -32.23 -14.82 -8.15
N LEU A 16 -31.87 -14.93 -6.88
CA LEU A 16 -32.25 -13.97 -5.84
C LEU A 16 -31.47 -12.67 -6.04
N VAL A 17 -32.10 -11.66 -6.65
CA VAL A 17 -31.49 -10.35 -6.84
C VAL A 17 -31.36 -9.63 -5.48
N ALA A 18 -30.18 -9.11 -5.17
CA ALA A 18 -29.95 -8.44 -3.90
C ALA A 18 -30.86 -7.21 -3.72
N PRO A 19 -31.47 -7.00 -2.54
CA PRO A 19 -32.21 -5.78 -2.26
C PRO A 19 -31.26 -4.57 -2.23
N LEU A 20 -31.70 -3.42 -2.74
CA LEU A 20 -30.94 -2.18 -2.66
C LEU A 20 -31.28 -1.41 -1.37
N ARG A 21 -30.30 -0.73 -0.80
CA ARG A 21 -30.50 0.37 0.16
C ARG A 21 -30.53 1.68 -0.61
N ALA A 22 -31.46 2.57 -0.26
CA ALA A 22 -31.66 3.80 -1.00
C ALA A 22 -30.63 4.87 -0.63
N GLY A 23 -30.20 5.65 -1.63
CA GLY A 23 -29.85 7.07 -1.44
C GLY A 23 -28.49 7.40 -0.85
N GLU A 24 -27.42 6.67 -1.20
CA GLU A 24 -26.07 7.11 -0.85
C GLU A 24 -25.67 8.32 -1.70
N LYS A 25 -25.79 9.51 -1.09
CA LYS A 25 -25.40 10.77 -1.71
C LYS A 25 -23.90 11.04 -1.55
N TYR A 26 -23.24 11.34 -2.65
CA TYR A 26 -21.88 11.85 -2.77
C TYR A 26 -21.96 13.22 -3.43
N ARG A 27 -22.21 14.24 -2.62
CA ARG A 27 -22.52 15.60 -3.08
C ARG A 27 -21.38 16.22 -3.89
N GLU A 28 -20.14 16.00 -3.46
CA GLU A 28 -18.93 16.49 -4.17
C GLU A 28 -18.71 15.83 -5.52
N LEU A 29 -19.38 14.71 -5.79
CA LEU A 29 -19.36 14.03 -7.09
C LEU A 29 -20.66 14.27 -7.87
N GLY A 30 -21.68 14.88 -7.27
CA GLY A 30 -23.00 15.00 -7.88
C GLY A 30 -23.70 13.64 -8.07
N LEU A 31 -23.43 12.66 -7.20
CA LEU A 31 -23.93 11.29 -7.38
C LEU A 31 -24.87 10.87 -6.25
N THR A 32 -25.94 10.17 -6.62
CA THR A 32 -26.74 9.38 -5.68
C THR A 32 -26.79 7.94 -6.15
N VAL A 33 -26.24 7.03 -5.34
CA VAL A 33 -26.14 5.60 -5.64
C VAL A 33 -27.06 4.79 -4.73
N ASP A 34 -27.92 3.96 -5.32
CA ASP A 34 -28.66 2.93 -4.60
C ASP A 34 -27.80 1.66 -4.55
N VAL A 35 -27.24 1.35 -3.40
CA VAL A 35 -26.22 0.29 -3.25
C VAL A 35 -26.88 -1.04 -2.84
N PRO A 36 -26.39 -2.20 -3.29
CA PRO A 36 -26.87 -3.48 -2.78
C PRO A 36 -26.66 -3.59 -1.25
N ARG A 37 -27.66 -4.09 -0.50
CA ARG A 37 -27.59 -4.14 0.98
C ARG A 37 -26.45 -5.01 1.50
N ASN A 38 -26.08 -6.03 0.73
CA ASN A 38 -24.96 -6.91 0.99
C ASN A 38 -23.62 -6.32 0.55
N TYR A 39 -23.55 -5.09 0.04
CA TYR A 39 -22.28 -4.44 -0.32
C TYR A 39 -21.89 -3.41 0.75
N GLU A 40 -20.60 -3.14 0.83
CA GLU A 40 -19.98 -2.10 1.63
C GLU A 40 -19.02 -1.27 0.77
N GLU A 41 -18.84 0.00 1.12
CA GLU A 41 -17.85 0.86 0.47
C GLU A 41 -16.47 0.49 0.99
N VAL A 42 -15.52 0.31 0.09
CA VAL A 42 -14.13 0.02 0.40
C VAL A 42 -13.31 1.21 -0.07
N PRO A 43 -12.43 1.79 0.76
CA PRO A 43 -11.62 2.92 0.33
C PRO A 43 -10.69 2.54 -0.81
N THR A 44 -10.42 3.49 -1.69
CA THR A 44 -9.36 3.40 -2.70
C THR A 44 -8.03 3.90 -2.14
N GLN A 45 -6.94 3.60 -2.86
CA GLN A 45 -5.62 4.13 -2.52
C GLN A 45 -5.54 5.63 -2.85
N PRO A 46 -4.72 6.43 -2.14
CA PRO A 46 -4.60 7.88 -2.37
C PRO A 46 -4.22 8.29 -3.79
N ASN A 47 -3.53 7.42 -4.53
CA ASN A 47 -3.11 7.63 -5.92
C ASN A 47 -4.10 7.06 -6.95
N GLU A 48 -5.29 6.61 -6.53
CA GLU A 48 -6.34 6.20 -7.45
C GLU A 48 -7.02 7.43 -8.05
N GLU A 49 -6.88 7.61 -9.36
CA GLU A 49 -7.32 8.81 -10.07
C GLU A 49 -8.72 8.68 -10.67
N TRP A 50 -9.14 7.47 -11.06
CA TRP A 50 -10.36 7.27 -11.86
C TRP A 50 -11.48 6.62 -11.07
N VAL A 51 -11.17 5.68 -10.16
CA VAL A 51 -12.19 5.03 -9.33
C VAL A 51 -12.59 5.95 -8.18
N VAL A 52 -13.69 6.67 -8.36
CA VAL A 52 -14.20 7.64 -7.37
C VAL A 52 -15.02 7.00 -6.26
N ILE A 53 -15.59 5.82 -6.50
CA ILE A 53 -16.32 5.03 -5.49
C ILE A 53 -16.07 3.54 -5.75
N TYR A 54 -15.73 2.78 -4.72
CA TYR A 54 -15.55 1.34 -4.81
C TYR A 54 -16.41 0.60 -3.78
N TYR A 55 -17.21 -0.34 -4.24
CA TYR A 55 -18.01 -1.23 -3.40
C TYR A 55 -17.62 -2.68 -3.60
N ALA A 56 -17.70 -3.47 -2.53
CA ALA A 56 -17.56 -4.91 -2.60
C ALA A 56 -18.58 -5.61 -1.68
N GLU A 57 -18.95 -6.85 -2.01
CA GLU A 57 -19.85 -7.65 -1.19
C GLU A 57 -19.28 -7.82 0.22
N LYS A 58 -20.05 -7.48 1.26
CA LYS A 58 -19.70 -7.71 2.67
C LYS A 58 -19.28 -9.15 2.88
N LEU A 59 -18.14 -9.33 3.52
CA LEU A 59 -17.60 -10.66 3.70
C LEU A 59 -18.36 -11.43 4.80
N PRO A 60 -18.86 -12.63 4.49
CA PRO A 60 -19.39 -13.53 5.50
C PRO A 60 -18.39 -13.79 6.63
N ARG A 61 -18.92 -13.92 7.86
CA ARG A 61 -18.12 -14.27 9.04
C ARG A 61 -17.36 -15.58 8.87
N LYS A 62 -17.99 -16.59 8.27
CA LYS A 62 -17.34 -17.88 7.98
C LYS A 62 -16.72 -17.82 6.59
N ALA A 63 -15.43 -18.18 6.50
CA ALA A 63 -14.72 -18.23 5.23
C ALA A 63 -15.36 -19.19 4.21
N ALA A 64 -15.95 -20.29 4.68
CA ALA A 64 -16.62 -21.27 3.82
C ALA A 64 -17.88 -20.73 3.10
N ASP A 65 -18.47 -19.65 3.63
CA ASP A 65 -19.66 -19.03 3.03
C ASP A 65 -19.29 -17.94 2.01
N ARG A 66 -17.99 -17.65 1.84
CA ARG A 66 -17.49 -16.61 0.92
C ARG A 66 -17.58 -17.10 -0.52
N ARG A 67 -18.00 -16.23 -1.43
CA ARG A 67 -17.97 -16.51 -2.88
C ARG A 67 -16.52 -16.68 -3.36
N ARG A 68 -16.34 -17.47 -4.42
CA ARG A 68 -15.03 -17.76 -5.02
C ARG A 68 -14.31 -16.51 -5.50
N VAL A 69 -15.07 -15.59 -6.09
CA VAL A 69 -14.64 -14.22 -6.40
C VAL A 69 -15.61 -13.30 -5.69
N ARG A 70 -15.09 -12.41 -4.82
CA ARG A 70 -15.90 -11.42 -4.11
C ARG A 70 -16.52 -10.47 -5.14
N PRO A 71 -17.85 -10.41 -5.27
CA PRO A 71 -18.48 -9.46 -6.17
C PRO A 71 -18.10 -8.03 -5.81
N SER A 72 -17.75 -7.24 -6.81
CA SER A 72 -17.32 -5.85 -6.64
C SER A 72 -17.96 -4.95 -7.70
N LEU A 73 -18.04 -3.66 -7.37
CA LEU A 73 -18.68 -2.65 -8.18
C LEU A 73 -17.94 -1.31 -8.00
N SER A 74 -17.30 -0.83 -9.06
CA SER A 74 -16.54 0.42 -9.08
C SER A 74 -17.30 1.45 -9.91
N LEU A 75 -17.34 2.69 -9.42
CA LEU A 75 -17.74 3.83 -10.23
C LEU A 75 -16.47 4.57 -10.68
N VAL A 76 -16.29 4.63 -11.99
CA VAL A 76 -15.16 5.25 -12.66
C VAL A 76 -15.58 6.58 -13.24
N TRP A 77 -14.75 7.60 -13.07
CA TRP A 77 -14.94 8.95 -13.56
C TRP A 77 -13.78 9.32 -14.48
N ILE A 78 -14.09 9.62 -15.74
CA ILE A 78 -13.10 9.92 -16.77
C ILE A 78 -13.50 11.24 -17.42
N ASP A 79 -12.70 12.27 -17.18
CA ASP A 79 -12.84 13.52 -17.93
C ASP A 79 -12.23 13.34 -19.32
N TRP A 80 -12.92 13.88 -20.33
CA TRP A 80 -12.39 13.86 -21.68
C TRP A 80 -11.23 14.85 -21.79
N MET A 81 -10.16 14.41 -22.44
CA MET A 81 -8.99 15.22 -22.76
C MET A 81 -8.48 14.83 -24.15
N ASP A 82 -7.96 15.80 -24.88
CA ASP A 82 -7.29 15.56 -26.15
C ASP A 82 -6.06 14.67 -25.95
N ASP A 83 -5.76 13.86 -26.98
CA ASP A 83 -4.47 13.18 -27.03
C ASP A 83 -3.37 14.24 -27.17
N PRO A 84 -2.29 14.17 -26.37
CA PRO A 84 -1.17 15.09 -26.52
C PRO A 84 -0.64 14.95 -27.94
N VAL A 85 -0.42 16.09 -28.60
CA VAL A 85 0.19 16.13 -29.93
C VAL A 85 1.54 15.43 -29.82
N GLN A 86 1.68 14.25 -30.43
CA GLN A 86 2.96 13.57 -30.48
C GLN A 86 3.94 14.49 -31.21
N PRO A 87 5.14 14.75 -30.67
CA PRO A 87 6.17 15.42 -31.44
C PRO A 87 6.41 14.59 -32.72
N PRO A 88 6.70 15.26 -33.86
CA PRO A 88 6.96 14.54 -35.11
C PRO A 88 8.04 13.50 -34.86
N ALA A 89 7.80 12.27 -35.30
CA ALA A 89 8.75 11.17 -35.18
C ALA A 89 10.12 11.66 -35.64
N GLU A 90 11.10 11.64 -34.73
CA GLU A 90 12.48 11.91 -35.11
C GLU A 90 12.85 10.94 -36.24
N ALA A 91 13.43 11.49 -37.31
CA ALA A 91 13.74 10.75 -38.51
C ALA A 91 14.56 9.50 -38.17
N GLU A 92 14.23 8.39 -38.83
CA GLU A 92 14.90 7.09 -38.65
C GLU A 92 16.42 7.27 -38.62
N PRO A 93 17.13 6.65 -37.65
CA PRO A 93 18.58 6.72 -37.62
C PRO A 93 19.14 6.08 -38.88
N VAL A 94 20.10 6.78 -39.49
CA VAL A 94 20.86 6.32 -40.66
C VAL A 94 21.55 5.00 -40.31
N PRO A 95 21.44 3.94 -41.13
CA PRO A 95 22.04 2.66 -40.80
C PRO A 95 23.55 2.74 -41.00
N GLY A 96 24.30 2.65 -39.91
CA GLY A 96 25.76 2.46 -39.95
C GLY A 96 26.45 2.86 -38.66
N GLU A 97 26.58 1.93 -37.72
CA GLU A 97 27.85 1.54 -37.08
C GLU A 97 27.54 0.46 -36.01
N GLU A 98 28.22 -0.68 -36.14
CA GLU A 98 28.12 -1.80 -35.20
C GLU A 98 28.81 -1.42 -33.89
N GLY A 99 28.04 -1.39 -32.78
CA GLY A 99 28.60 -1.22 -31.45
C GLY A 99 27.55 -1.07 -30.35
N GLU A 100 27.68 -1.94 -29.34
CA GLU A 100 27.24 -1.74 -27.95
C GLU A 100 25.77 -1.99 -27.57
N GLU A 101 25.63 -2.27 -26.28
CA GLU A 101 24.59 -3.01 -25.58
C GLU A 101 23.17 -2.48 -25.83
N ALA A 102 22.22 -3.42 -25.94
CA ALA A 102 20.79 -3.12 -26.03
C ALA A 102 20.31 -2.41 -24.77
N VAL A 103 20.37 -1.08 -24.78
CA VAL A 103 19.59 -0.21 -23.90
C VAL A 103 18.13 -0.48 -24.26
N GLU A 104 17.37 -1.08 -23.35
CA GLU A 104 15.90 -1.13 -23.45
C GLU A 104 15.41 0.32 -23.58
N GLU A 105 15.02 0.70 -24.80
CA GLU A 105 14.34 1.97 -25.07
C GLU A 105 13.10 2.02 -24.16
N ALA A 106 13.09 2.96 -23.23
CA ALA A 106 11.96 3.16 -22.35
C ALA A 106 10.74 3.49 -23.22
N ALA A 107 9.79 2.55 -23.31
CA ALA A 107 8.57 2.73 -24.08
C ALA A 107 7.90 4.06 -23.70
N ALA A 108 7.46 4.81 -24.72
CA ALA A 108 6.76 6.07 -24.52
C ALA A 108 5.60 5.89 -23.53
N PRO A 109 5.33 6.88 -22.65
CA PRO A 109 4.25 6.79 -21.70
C PRO A 109 2.92 6.56 -22.43
N PRO A 110 2.02 5.72 -21.86
CA PRO A 110 0.75 5.44 -22.50
C PRO A 110 -0.07 6.72 -22.67
N PRO A 111 -0.91 6.83 -23.72
CA PRO A 111 -1.74 8.01 -23.94
C PRO A 111 -2.69 8.24 -22.75
N PRO A 112 -3.13 9.49 -22.49
CA PRO A 112 -3.99 9.77 -21.34
C PRO A 112 -5.32 9.01 -21.44
N ILE A 113 -5.81 8.52 -20.31
CA ILE A 113 -7.12 7.86 -20.25
C ILE A 113 -8.21 8.92 -20.39
N ASN A 114 -8.87 8.95 -21.55
CA ASN A 114 -9.95 9.87 -21.89
C ASN A 114 -11.26 9.15 -22.29
N SER A 115 -11.28 7.82 -22.22
CA SER A 115 -12.43 6.98 -22.57
C SER A 115 -12.46 5.69 -21.75
N ILE A 116 -13.62 5.02 -21.72
CA ILE A 116 -13.77 3.75 -21.01
C ILE A 116 -12.99 2.61 -21.66
N GLU A 117 -12.88 2.62 -22.99
CA GLU A 117 -12.07 1.70 -23.78
C GLU A 117 -10.61 1.79 -23.31
N ARG A 118 -10.06 3.01 -23.31
CA ARG A 118 -8.67 3.25 -22.92
C ARG A 118 -8.40 2.98 -21.44
N TYR A 119 -9.38 3.27 -20.56
CA TYR A 119 -9.32 2.88 -19.16
C TYR A 119 -9.18 1.37 -19.01
N LEU A 120 -10.00 0.58 -19.72
CA LEU A 120 -9.93 -0.87 -19.63
C LEU A 120 -8.62 -1.42 -20.20
N GLU A 121 -8.17 -0.90 -21.35
CA GLU A 121 -6.89 -1.28 -21.96
C GLU A 121 -5.70 -1.03 -21.01
N GLN A 122 -5.68 0.09 -20.31
CA GLN A 122 -4.53 0.47 -19.48
C GLN A 122 -4.61 -0.05 -18.05
N ARG A 123 -5.79 -0.03 -17.43
CA ARG A 123 -6.02 -0.32 -16.00
C ARG A 123 -6.63 -1.70 -15.76
N GLN A 124 -7.24 -2.32 -16.77
CA GLN A 124 -7.90 -3.63 -16.67
C GLN A 124 -7.45 -4.58 -17.80
N ARG A 125 -6.13 -4.62 -18.09
CA ARG A 125 -5.47 -5.38 -19.18
C ARG A 125 -5.91 -6.84 -19.34
N GLY A 126 -6.49 -7.45 -18.32
CA GLY A 126 -7.04 -8.81 -18.37
C GLY A 126 -8.39 -8.91 -19.07
N PHE A 127 -9.03 -7.81 -19.45
CA PHE A 127 -10.38 -7.77 -20.02
C PHE A 127 -10.48 -6.80 -21.20
N GLU A 128 -11.32 -7.14 -22.15
CA GLU A 128 -11.68 -6.33 -23.32
C GLU A 128 -13.19 -6.07 -23.35
N LEU A 129 -13.60 -5.00 -24.03
CA LEU A 129 -15.02 -4.71 -24.26
C LEU A 129 -15.60 -5.72 -25.25
N GLY A 130 -16.57 -6.49 -24.76
CA GLY A 130 -17.35 -7.41 -25.57
C GLY A 130 -18.54 -6.74 -26.23
N ARG A 131 -19.61 -7.52 -26.42
CA ARG A 131 -20.85 -7.04 -27.05
C ARG A 131 -21.41 -5.84 -26.28
N SER A 132 -21.68 -4.77 -27.03
CA SER A 132 -22.33 -3.58 -26.52
C SER A 132 -23.85 -3.62 -26.74
N LYS A 133 -24.59 -3.00 -25.83
CA LYS A 133 -26.02 -2.72 -25.96
C LYS A 133 -26.26 -1.26 -25.64
N GLY A 134 -26.70 -0.50 -26.65
CA GLY A 134 -27.10 0.88 -26.47
C GLY A 134 -28.33 0.99 -25.57
N GLY A 135 -28.30 1.96 -24.66
CA GLY A 135 -29.41 2.31 -23.79
C GLY A 135 -30.07 3.63 -24.21
N ARG A 136 -31.01 4.11 -23.38
CA ARG A 136 -31.64 5.42 -23.59
C ARG A 136 -30.76 6.51 -23.01
N GLU A 137 -30.79 7.68 -23.62
CA GLU A 137 -30.16 8.87 -23.05
C GLU A 137 -30.74 9.15 -21.65
N ARG A 138 -29.87 9.44 -20.69
CA ARG A 138 -30.24 9.85 -19.33
C ARG A 138 -29.32 10.96 -18.86
N PHE A 139 -29.90 12.04 -18.34
CA PHE A 139 -29.16 13.19 -17.81
C PHE A 139 -28.22 13.86 -18.84
N GLY A 140 -28.54 13.79 -20.13
CA GLY A 140 -27.66 14.28 -21.21
C GLY A 140 -26.47 13.37 -21.51
N PHE A 141 -26.48 12.14 -20.98
CA PHE A 141 -25.49 11.11 -21.31
C PHE A 141 -26.10 10.02 -22.19
N GLU A 142 -25.37 9.66 -23.24
CA GLU A 142 -25.60 8.43 -23.97
C GLU A 142 -25.20 7.24 -23.10
N THR A 143 -26.05 6.21 -23.05
CA THR A 143 -25.78 5.04 -22.21
C THR A 143 -25.40 3.83 -23.05
N THR A 144 -24.35 3.13 -22.65
CA THR A 144 -23.94 1.88 -23.30
C THR A 144 -23.59 0.85 -22.24
N GLU A 145 -24.12 -0.35 -22.40
CA GLU A 145 -23.83 -1.51 -21.57
C GLU A 145 -22.90 -2.46 -22.32
N PHE A 146 -21.89 -3.00 -21.63
CA PHE A 146 -20.94 -3.96 -22.18
C PHE A 146 -20.80 -5.17 -21.25
N LEU A 147 -20.62 -6.34 -21.85
CA LEU A 147 -20.03 -7.48 -21.15
C LEU A 147 -18.51 -7.42 -21.36
N LEU A 148 -17.74 -7.66 -20.31
CA LEU A 148 -16.28 -7.76 -20.43
C LEU A 148 -15.89 -9.20 -20.75
N ILE A 149 -15.04 -9.36 -21.74
CA ILE A 149 -14.52 -10.66 -22.16
C ILE A 149 -13.07 -10.76 -21.66
N PRO A 150 -12.63 -11.89 -21.12
CA PRO A 150 -11.21 -12.08 -20.80
C PRO A 150 -10.34 -11.84 -22.04
N ALA A 151 -9.28 -11.03 -21.89
CA ALA A 151 -8.31 -10.78 -22.95
C ALA A 151 -7.62 -12.07 -23.40
N VAL A 152 -7.10 -12.09 -24.63
CA VAL A 152 -6.47 -13.28 -25.21
C VAL A 152 -5.34 -13.79 -24.29
N GLY A 153 -5.40 -15.07 -23.92
CA GLY A 153 -4.43 -15.72 -23.03
C GLY A 153 -4.75 -15.59 -21.53
N ASN A 154 -5.70 -14.74 -21.13
CA ASN A 154 -6.13 -14.63 -19.75
C ASN A 154 -7.13 -15.73 -19.38
N ARG A 155 -6.70 -16.71 -18.58
CA ARG A 155 -7.58 -17.76 -18.03
C ARG A 155 -8.05 -17.36 -16.65
N THR A 156 -9.13 -16.60 -16.58
CA THR A 156 -9.75 -16.18 -15.31
C THR A 156 -11.17 -16.74 -15.17
N PRO A 157 -11.59 -17.19 -13.97
CA PRO A 157 -12.98 -17.54 -13.70
C PRO A 157 -13.86 -16.31 -13.42
N GLN A 158 -13.28 -15.10 -13.51
CA GLN A 158 -13.95 -13.83 -13.28
C GLN A 158 -14.62 -13.32 -14.55
N GLU A 159 -15.85 -12.82 -14.41
CA GLU A 159 -16.62 -12.16 -15.44
C GLU A 159 -16.79 -10.69 -15.07
N GLY A 160 -16.88 -9.83 -16.09
CA GLY A 160 -17.02 -8.39 -15.89
C GLY A 160 -18.20 -7.81 -16.67
N TRP A 161 -18.68 -6.67 -16.19
CA TRP A 161 -19.81 -5.96 -16.75
C TRP A 161 -19.60 -4.46 -16.61
N VAL A 162 -19.96 -3.68 -17.62
CA VAL A 162 -19.83 -2.23 -17.62
C VAL A 162 -21.13 -1.58 -18.05
N HIS A 163 -21.52 -0.51 -17.36
CA HIS A 163 -22.51 0.44 -17.85
C HIS A 163 -21.90 1.83 -17.87
N ALA A 164 -21.72 2.38 -19.07
CA ALA A 164 -21.13 3.69 -19.29
C ALA A 164 -22.22 4.73 -19.60
N TRP A 165 -22.06 5.91 -19.01
CA TRP A 165 -22.76 7.15 -19.33
C TRP A 165 -21.73 8.08 -19.96
N LYS A 166 -21.87 8.36 -21.26
CA LYS A 166 -20.94 9.18 -22.03
C LYS A 166 -21.58 10.50 -22.45
N ARG A 167 -20.85 11.59 -22.27
CA ARG A 167 -21.11 12.93 -22.77
C ARG A 167 -19.83 13.43 -23.46
N ALA A 168 -19.91 14.54 -24.20
CA ALA A 168 -18.78 15.09 -24.96
C ALA A 168 -17.53 15.36 -24.10
N ASP A 169 -17.72 15.77 -22.85
CA ASP A 169 -16.68 16.17 -21.90
C ASP A 169 -16.32 15.10 -20.87
N ARG A 170 -17.11 14.01 -20.77
CA ARG A 170 -17.02 13.08 -19.63
C ARG A 170 -17.60 11.71 -19.90
N THR A 171 -16.94 10.69 -19.36
CA THR A 171 -17.49 9.33 -19.22
C THR A 171 -17.56 8.93 -17.74
N LEU A 172 -18.74 8.54 -17.29
CA LEU A 172 -18.94 7.82 -16.04
C LEU A 172 -19.17 6.34 -16.36
N ALA A 173 -18.55 5.43 -15.62
CA ALA A 173 -18.78 4.01 -15.83
C ALA A 173 -18.98 3.26 -14.52
N LEU A 174 -20.00 2.41 -14.47
CA LEU A 174 -20.20 1.44 -13.41
C LEU A 174 -19.62 0.11 -13.87
N ILE A 175 -18.56 -0.36 -13.24
CA ILE A 175 -17.82 -1.57 -13.60
C ILE A 175 -17.99 -2.61 -12.49
N GLY A 176 -18.57 -3.76 -12.82
CA GLY A 176 -18.78 -4.87 -11.90
C GLY A 176 -17.94 -6.08 -12.26
N PHE A 177 -17.45 -6.79 -11.24
CA PHE A 177 -16.76 -8.07 -11.40
C PHE A 177 -17.29 -9.12 -10.42
N CYS A 178 -17.42 -10.36 -10.87
CA CYS A 178 -17.83 -11.51 -10.04
C CYS A 178 -17.30 -12.82 -10.63
N HIS A 179 -17.55 -13.94 -9.95
CA HIS A 179 -17.29 -15.27 -10.52
C HIS A 179 -18.31 -15.58 -11.62
N ALA A 180 -17.92 -16.40 -12.61
CA ALA A 180 -18.81 -16.76 -13.71
C ALA A 180 -20.14 -17.40 -13.27
N ASP A 181 -20.10 -18.26 -12.25
CA ASP A 181 -21.29 -18.89 -11.66
C ASP A 181 -22.29 -17.88 -11.05
N ASP A 182 -21.80 -16.70 -10.63
CA ASP A 182 -22.61 -15.65 -9.98
C ASP A 182 -23.11 -14.58 -10.96
N ARG A 183 -22.73 -14.67 -12.25
CA ARG A 183 -22.90 -13.62 -13.25
C ARG A 183 -24.35 -13.16 -13.39
N GLU A 184 -25.28 -14.10 -13.50
CA GLU A 184 -26.68 -13.75 -13.75
C GLU A 184 -27.29 -12.94 -12.59
N GLU A 185 -26.99 -13.32 -11.35
CA GLU A 185 -27.44 -12.62 -10.13
C GLU A 185 -26.79 -11.24 -10.01
N CYS A 186 -25.47 -11.19 -10.19
CA CYS A 186 -24.67 -9.97 -10.03
C CYS A 186 -25.04 -8.93 -11.08
N VAL A 187 -25.07 -9.30 -12.37
CA VAL A 187 -25.40 -8.38 -13.46
C VAL A 187 -26.82 -7.83 -13.31
N LYS A 188 -27.81 -8.66 -12.97
CA LYS A 188 -29.18 -8.18 -12.69
C LYS A 188 -29.20 -7.17 -11.54
N THR A 189 -28.39 -7.39 -10.52
CA THR A 189 -28.26 -6.46 -9.39
C THR A 189 -27.61 -5.15 -9.84
N TRP A 190 -26.50 -5.19 -10.56
CA TRP A 190 -25.78 -4.01 -11.02
C TRP A 190 -26.56 -3.19 -12.06
N GLN A 191 -27.31 -3.84 -12.95
CA GLN A 191 -28.26 -3.18 -13.85
C GLN A 191 -29.29 -2.37 -13.07
N ARG A 192 -29.79 -2.89 -11.94
CA ARG A 192 -30.70 -2.12 -11.07
C ARG A 192 -30.00 -0.93 -10.42
N VAL A 193 -28.75 -1.08 -10.00
CA VAL A 193 -27.94 0.05 -9.48
C VAL A 193 -27.81 1.13 -10.55
N ALA A 194 -27.35 0.78 -11.76
CA ALA A 194 -27.21 1.70 -12.89
C ALA A 194 -28.54 2.38 -13.27
N SER A 195 -29.64 1.62 -13.32
CA SER A 195 -30.96 2.18 -13.64
C SER A 195 -31.44 3.24 -12.63
N LYS A 196 -30.95 3.16 -11.39
CA LYS A 196 -31.33 4.07 -10.30
C LYS A 196 -30.30 5.13 -9.98
N LEU A 197 -29.09 5.03 -10.54
CA LEU A 197 -28.07 6.06 -10.43
C LEU A 197 -28.67 7.40 -10.84
N ARG A 198 -28.40 8.42 -10.03
CA ARG A 198 -28.71 9.82 -10.32
C ARG A 198 -27.41 10.58 -10.43
N ILE A 199 -27.31 11.35 -11.50
CA ILE A 199 -26.18 12.21 -11.81
C ILE A 199 -26.73 13.64 -11.81
N GLU A 200 -26.16 14.47 -10.97
CA GLU A 200 -26.48 15.87 -10.73
C GLU A 200 -25.17 16.67 -10.86
N GLU A 201 -25.26 18.00 -10.91
CA GLU A 201 -24.06 18.82 -10.85
C GLU A 201 -23.38 18.67 -9.47
N PRO A 202 -22.06 18.44 -9.41
CA PRO A 202 -21.33 18.38 -8.16
C PRO A 202 -21.57 19.61 -7.29
N GLU A 203 -21.97 19.40 -6.04
CA GLU A 203 -21.96 20.48 -5.04
C GLU A 203 -20.49 20.77 -4.68
N GLY A 204 -20.13 22.06 -4.60
CA GLY A 204 -18.83 22.44 -4.04
C GLY A 204 -18.66 21.85 -2.64
N SER A 205 -17.45 21.40 -2.32
CA SER A 205 -17.16 20.87 -1.00
C SER A 205 -17.32 21.92 0.09
N ASP A 206 -18.08 21.61 1.15
CA ASP A 206 -18.14 22.43 2.35
C ASP A 206 -17.14 21.94 3.41
N ASP A 207 -15.92 22.45 3.32
CA ASP A 207 -14.86 22.19 4.29
C ASP A 207 -14.74 23.29 5.36
N ARG A 208 -15.65 24.27 5.39
CA ARG A 208 -15.58 25.45 6.29
C ARG A 208 -15.51 25.09 7.76
N ALA A 209 -16.16 24.00 8.17
CA ALA A 209 -16.08 23.53 9.56
C ALA A 209 -14.68 23.01 9.89
N LEU A 210 -14.06 22.26 8.99
CA LEU A 210 -12.69 21.75 9.15
C LEU A 210 -11.67 22.90 9.10
N ARG A 211 -11.81 23.83 8.15
CA ARG A 211 -10.97 25.03 8.06
C ARG A 211 -11.01 25.84 9.35
N ARG A 212 -12.22 26.16 9.85
CA ARG A 212 -12.40 26.85 11.15
C ARG A 212 -11.78 26.08 12.32
N PHE A 213 -11.85 24.74 12.31
CA PHE A 213 -11.19 23.93 13.33
C PHE A 213 -9.67 24.10 13.30
N TYR A 214 -9.03 23.99 12.14
CA TYR A 214 -7.57 24.13 12.02
C TYR A 214 -7.07 25.55 12.27
N GLU A 215 -7.88 26.57 11.96
CA GLU A 215 -7.60 27.97 12.28
C GLU A 215 -7.74 28.30 13.78
N SER A 216 -8.47 27.47 14.53
CA SER A 216 -8.69 27.66 15.97
C SER A 216 -7.41 27.41 16.80
N SER A 217 -7.38 27.91 18.03
CA SER A 217 -6.26 27.68 18.96
C SER A 217 -5.98 26.19 19.21
N ARG A 218 -7.01 25.35 19.13
CA ARG A 218 -6.88 23.88 19.27
C ARG A 218 -6.30 23.23 18.02
N GLY A 219 -6.54 23.81 16.85
CA GLY A 219 -6.14 23.29 15.54
C GLY A 219 -4.74 23.68 15.11
N ARG A 220 -4.27 24.89 15.45
CA ARG A 220 -2.98 25.44 15.01
C ARG A 220 -1.74 24.63 15.40
N LYS A 221 -1.86 23.69 16.34
CA LYS A 221 -0.78 22.77 16.72
C LYS A 221 -0.55 21.66 15.67
N TYR A 222 -1.52 21.44 14.78
CA TYR A 222 -1.46 20.41 13.76
C TYR A 222 -0.82 20.98 12.48
N ARG A 223 0.21 20.30 12.00
CA ARG A 223 0.89 20.65 10.73
C ARG A 223 -0.04 20.39 9.54
N ASP A 224 0.20 21.12 8.45
CA ASP A 224 -0.48 20.98 7.15
C ASP A 224 -2.02 20.81 7.23
N PRO A 225 -2.76 21.88 7.57
CA PRO A 225 -4.22 21.85 7.59
C PRO A 225 -4.86 21.40 6.28
N GLU A 226 -4.33 21.82 5.14
CA GLU A 226 -4.91 21.51 3.82
C GLU A 226 -4.83 20.02 3.53
N PHE A 227 -3.67 19.39 3.77
CA PHE A 227 -3.54 17.94 3.64
C PHE A 227 -4.54 17.21 4.53
N ARG A 228 -4.68 17.60 5.80
CA ARG A 228 -5.60 16.94 6.73
C ARG A 228 -7.06 17.13 6.34
N ILE A 229 -7.43 18.27 5.76
CA ILE A 229 -8.76 18.49 5.21
C ILE A 229 -8.99 17.51 4.06
N ARG A 230 -8.07 17.44 3.09
CA ARG A 230 -8.17 16.50 1.96
C ARG A 230 -8.32 15.05 2.44
N ALA A 231 -7.43 14.60 3.34
CA ALA A 231 -7.45 13.24 3.88
C ALA A 231 -8.75 12.90 4.64
N LYS A 232 -9.34 13.86 5.36
CA LYS A 232 -10.61 13.65 6.08
C LYS A 232 -11.82 13.60 5.16
N LYS A 233 -11.76 14.32 4.04
CA LYS A 233 -12.85 14.34 3.06
C LYS A 233 -12.86 13.11 2.15
N SER A 234 -11.69 12.55 1.85
CA SER A 234 -11.56 11.36 1.00
C SER A 234 -11.92 10.06 1.72
N LEU A 235 -12.38 10.13 2.96
CA LEU A 235 -12.77 8.94 3.73
C LEU A 235 -14.03 8.31 3.18
N ALA A 236 -13.95 7.01 2.89
CA ALA A 236 -15.11 6.17 2.64
C ALA A 236 -16.08 6.19 3.84
N ARG A 237 -17.37 5.93 3.60
CA ARG A 237 -18.39 5.97 4.65
C ARG A 237 -18.07 5.00 5.78
N GLY A 238 -18.21 5.48 7.02
CA GLY A 238 -17.95 4.70 8.24
C GLY A 238 -16.50 4.80 8.73
N TRP A 239 -15.58 5.32 7.92
CA TRP A 239 -14.23 5.62 8.36
C TRP A 239 -14.20 6.89 9.22
N LYS A 240 -13.29 6.90 10.20
CA LYS A 240 -13.02 8.03 11.09
C LYS A 240 -11.58 8.48 10.92
N ALA A 241 -11.27 9.70 11.32
CA ALA A 241 -9.91 10.22 11.38
C ALA A 241 -9.63 10.90 12.71
N GLU A 242 -8.43 10.67 13.24
CA GLU A 242 -7.90 11.28 14.45
C GLU A 242 -6.62 12.04 14.13
N ASP A 243 -6.52 13.29 14.60
CA ASP A 243 -5.32 14.11 14.43
C ASP A 243 -4.34 13.93 15.59
N THR A 244 -3.09 13.67 15.23
CA THR A 244 -1.92 13.82 16.10
C THR A 244 -1.02 14.92 15.53
N PRO A 245 -0.05 15.48 16.29
CA PRO A 245 0.85 16.52 15.79
C PRO A 245 1.46 16.25 14.41
N ASN A 246 1.90 15.01 14.16
CA ASN A 246 2.62 14.61 12.94
C ASN A 246 1.85 13.62 12.04
N PHE A 247 0.74 13.04 12.51
CA PHE A 247 -0.02 12.05 11.76
C PHE A 247 -1.51 12.36 11.66
N VAL A 248 -2.14 11.82 10.61
CA VAL A 248 -3.58 11.56 10.53
C VAL A 248 -3.80 10.05 10.62
N VAL A 249 -4.48 9.59 11.66
CA VAL A 249 -4.83 8.18 11.81
C VAL A 249 -6.24 7.97 11.29
N VAL A 250 -6.40 7.26 10.18
CA VAL A 250 -7.69 6.93 9.59
C VAL A 250 -8.07 5.50 9.95
N SER A 251 -9.30 5.27 10.41
CA SER A 251 -9.68 3.96 10.96
C SER A 251 -11.12 3.57 10.68
N HIS A 252 -11.34 2.30 10.36
CA HIS A 252 -12.67 1.68 10.28
C HIS A 252 -12.96 0.71 11.44
N THR A 253 -11.93 0.33 12.20
CA THR A 253 -12.13 -0.47 13.41
C THR A 253 -12.96 0.28 14.45
N ASN A 254 -13.86 -0.44 15.13
CA ASN A 254 -14.62 0.09 16.27
C ASN A 254 -13.84 -0.03 17.60
N ASP A 255 -12.59 -0.51 17.57
CA ASP A 255 -11.73 -0.64 18.75
C ASP A 255 -11.05 0.70 19.07
N GLU A 256 -11.79 1.60 19.71
CA GLU A 256 -11.25 2.91 20.08
C GLU A 256 -10.03 2.84 21.02
N PRO A 257 -9.94 1.90 22.00
CA PRO A 257 -8.72 1.73 22.79
C PRO A 257 -7.49 1.41 21.94
N LEU A 258 -7.62 0.58 20.91
CA LEU A 258 -6.55 0.32 19.94
C LEU A 258 -6.16 1.60 19.21
N VAL A 259 -7.12 2.34 18.64
CA VAL A 259 -6.85 3.58 17.87
C VAL A 259 -6.15 4.62 18.75
N ARG A 260 -6.62 4.82 19.99
CA ARG A 260 -5.97 5.73 20.96
C ARG A 260 -4.55 5.28 21.30
N LYS A 261 -4.30 3.98 21.40
CA LYS A 261 -2.96 3.44 21.62
C LYS A 261 -2.06 3.67 20.41
N ILE A 262 -2.54 3.44 19.18
CA ILE A 262 -1.81 3.73 17.94
C ILE A 262 -1.43 5.21 17.89
N CYS A 263 -2.41 6.12 18.02
CA CYS A 263 -2.18 7.58 17.96
C CYS A 263 -1.09 8.05 18.93
N ARG A 264 -1.07 7.50 20.16
CA ARG A 264 -0.06 7.86 21.15
C ARG A 264 1.30 7.24 20.83
N ASP A 265 1.32 5.95 20.53
CA ASP A 265 2.59 5.22 20.42
C ASP A 265 3.35 5.60 19.15
N ILE A 266 2.68 5.92 18.03
CA ILE A 266 3.37 6.40 16.80
C ILE A 266 4.13 7.71 17.04
N GLU A 267 3.59 8.62 17.84
CA GLU A 267 4.28 9.88 18.19
C GLU A 267 5.48 9.62 19.11
N LEU A 268 5.32 8.74 20.11
CA LEU A 268 6.42 8.34 20.99
C LEU A 268 7.56 7.63 20.23
N MET A 269 7.21 6.78 19.27
CA MET A 269 8.18 6.11 18.42
C MET A 269 8.87 7.10 17.49
N ARG A 270 8.14 8.05 16.90
CA ARG A 270 8.72 9.13 16.09
C ARG A 270 9.78 9.92 16.87
N GLU A 271 9.54 10.24 18.14
CA GLU A 271 10.55 10.89 18.99
C GLU A 271 11.82 10.04 19.14
N GLU A 272 11.69 8.72 19.30
CA GLU A 272 12.84 7.81 19.37
C GLU A 272 13.57 7.67 18.03
N TYR A 273 12.85 7.77 16.91
CA TYR A 273 13.45 7.78 15.58
C TYR A 273 14.25 9.05 15.36
N ILE A 274 13.71 10.22 15.69
CA ILE A 274 14.40 11.51 15.55
C ILE A 274 15.72 11.53 16.33
N LYS A 275 15.75 10.98 17.54
CA LYS A 275 16.98 10.92 18.37
C LYS A 275 18.09 10.11 17.70
N ARG A 276 17.75 9.04 16.97
CA ARG A 276 18.71 8.08 16.39
C ARG A 276 19.01 8.35 14.92
N PHE A 277 18.09 8.99 14.23
CA PHE A 277 18.14 9.28 12.80
C PHE A 277 17.73 10.74 12.58
N PRO A 278 18.54 11.71 13.04
CA PRO A 278 18.22 13.11 12.83
C PRO A 278 17.99 13.39 11.34
N PRO A 279 16.86 14.03 10.99
CA PRO A 279 16.52 14.28 9.60
C PRO A 279 17.48 15.30 8.99
N ALA A 280 17.72 15.19 7.69
CA ALA A 280 18.57 16.14 6.97
C ALA A 280 18.00 17.58 6.98
N GLY A 281 16.69 17.72 7.18
CA GLY A 281 16.00 19.00 7.29
C GLY A 281 14.66 18.88 8.03
N GLU A 282 13.88 19.94 8.02
CA GLU A 282 12.54 19.92 8.63
C GLU A 282 11.61 18.95 7.87
N ILE A 283 11.08 17.93 8.56
CA ILE A 283 10.02 17.08 8.02
C ILE A 283 8.69 17.85 8.10
N LYS A 284 8.24 18.38 6.96
CA LYS A 284 6.96 19.09 6.82
C LYS A 284 5.78 18.16 6.56
N ALA A 285 6.04 16.99 5.99
CA ALA A 285 5.03 16.01 5.65
C ALA A 285 4.22 15.56 6.89
N VAL A 286 2.90 15.42 6.70
CA VAL A 286 2.00 14.79 7.67
C VAL A 286 1.76 13.36 7.21
N SER A 287 2.11 12.42 8.07
CA SER A 287 2.05 11.00 7.75
C SER A 287 0.66 10.41 7.97
N VAL A 288 0.23 9.46 7.13
CA VAL A 288 -1.06 8.77 7.29
C VAL A 288 -0.86 7.35 7.81
N VAL A 289 -1.69 6.98 8.79
CA VAL A 289 -1.77 5.62 9.33
C VAL A 289 -3.20 5.11 9.17
N ARG A 290 -3.39 4.09 8.34
CA ARG A 290 -4.66 3.46 8.04
C ARG A 290 -4.86 2.20 8.85
N VAL A 291 -5.93 2.14 9.62
CA VAL A 291 -6.29 1.01 10.49
C VAL A 291 -7.58 0.38 10.00
N CYS A 292 -7.43 -0.69 9.22
CA CYS A 292 -8.54 -1.50 8.73
C CYS A 292 -9.30 -2.18 9.88
N ALA A 293 -10.59 -2.40 9.69
CA ALA A 293 -11.47 -3.05 10.65
C ALA A 293 -11.05 -4.50 10.96
N ASN A 294 -10.51 -5.20 9.96
CA ASN A 294 -10.07 -6.59 10.07
C ASN A 294 -9.08 -6.94 8.93
N ARG A 295 -8.57 -8.17 8.98
CA ARG A 295 -7.63 -8.71 7.99
C ARG A 295 -8.20 -8.70 6.58
N GLU A 296 -9.47 -9.02 6.41
CA GLU A 296 -10.07 -9.07 5.09
C GLU A 296 -10.20 -7.70 4.42
N GLU A 297 -10.57 -6.67 5.17
CA GLU A 297 -10.55 -5.31 4.67
C GLU A 297 -9.14 -4.88 4.30
N TYR A 298 -8.15 -5.21 5.14
CA TYR A 298 -6.74 -4.98 4.84
C TYR A 298 -6.30 -5.62 3.52
N LEU A 299 -6.63 -6.90 3.30
CA LEU A 299 -6.32 -7.57 2.04
C LEU A 299 -7.06 -6.95 0.85
N THR A 300 -8.32 -6.55 1.03
CA THR A 300 -9.11 -5.89 -0.03
C THR A 300 -8.52 -4.53 -0.41
N TYR A 301 -7.95 -3.81 0.57
CA TYR A 301 -7.32 -2.51 0.36
C TYR A 301 -5.99 -2.60 -0.40
N GLY A 302 -5.38 -3.79 -0.47
CA GLY A 302 -4.10 -4.03 -1.13
C GLY A 302 -3.04 -4.69 -0.25
N GLY A 303 -3.39 -5.06 0.99
CA GLY A 303 -2.51 -5.81 1.87
C GLY A 303 -2.15 -7.18 1.31
N MET A 304 -0.89 -7.58 1.44
CA MET A 304 -0.41 -8.87 0.96
C MET A 304 -0.80 -10.01 1.91
N PRO A 305 -1.28 -11.17 1.42
CA PRO A 305 -1.48 -12.34 2.27
C PRO A 305 -0.22 -12.72 3.05
N GLY A 306 -0.35 -12.90 4.37
CA GLY A 306 0.78 -13.25 5.25
C GLY A 306 1.44 -12.06 5.92
N SER A 307 1.04 -10.82 5.59
CA SER A 307 1.44 -9.61 6.30
C SER A 307 0.31 -9.10 7.19
N ALA A 308 0.68 -8.38 8.25
CA ALA A 308 -0.25 -7.71 9.17
C ALA A 308 -0.29 -6.17 9.00
N GLY A 309 0.58 -5.64 8.14
CA GLY A 309 0.66 -4.25 7.73
C GLY A 309 1.75 -4.04 6.69
N TYR A 310 1.77 -2.86 6.09
CA TYR A 310 2.81 -2.41 5.17
C TYR A 310 2.93 -0.88 5.18
N TRP A 311 4.13 -0.38 4.90
CA TRP A 311 4.38 0.98 4.42
C TRP A 311 4.49 0.99 2.89
N ASN A 312 3.84 1.96 2.24
CA ASN A 312 3.98 2.18 0.80
C ASN A 312 4.43 3.63 0.54
N SER A 313 5.63 3.79 -0.01
CA SER A 313 6.19 5.10 -0.34
C SER A 313 5.48 5.79 -1.51
N ALA A 314 4.89 5.04 -2.45
CA ALA A 314 4.20 5.62 -3.61
C ALA A 314 2.85 6.25 -3.23
N THR A 315 2.18 5.71 -2.21
CA THR A 315 0.93 6.26 -1.68
C THR A 315 1.12 7.02 -0.37
N GLU A 316 2.34 7.05 0.15
CA GLU A 316 2.73 7.64 1.43
C GLU A 316 1.85 7.20 2.62
N GLU A 317 1.39 5.95 2.61
CA GLU A 317 0.50 5.39 3.63
C GLU A 317 1.08 4.17 4.34
N LEU A 318 0.95 4.16 5.66
CA LEU A 318 1.13 2.98 6.49
C LEU A 318 -0.24 2.34 6.71
N VAL A 319 -0.43 1.09 6.29
CA VAL A 319 -1.70 0.37 6.42
C VAL A 319 -1.53 -0.84 7.33
N LEU A 320 -2.45 -1.05 8.27
CA LEU A 320 -2.46 -2.23 9.13
C LEU A 320 -3.89 -2.63 9.55
N TYR A 321 -4.01 -3.80 10.19
CA TYR A 321 -5.20 -4.19 10.92
C TYR A 321 -4.83 -4.72 12.32
N ASP A 322 -5.83 -5.00 13.16
CA ASP A 322 -5.58 -5.61 14.47
C ASP A 322 -5.25 -7.11 14.35
N ALA A 323 -3.96 -7.42 14.17
CA ALA A 323 -3.44 -8.78 14.04
C ALA A 323 -3.72 -9.67 15.25
N ARG A 324 -3.95 -9.08 16.44
CA ARG A 324 -4.22 -9.81 17.70
C ARG A 324 -5.55 -10.56 17.67
N LYS A 325 -6.45 -10.18 16.76
CA LYS A 325 -7.78 -10.77 16.60
C LYS A 325 -7.81 -11.92 15.58
N VAL A 326 -6.70 -12.20 14.92
CA VAL A 326 -6.58 -13.31 13.98
C VAL A 326 -5.98 -14.51 14.71
N GLY A 327 -6.66 -15.66 14.64
CA GLY A 327 -6.08 -16.92 15.13
C GLY A 327 -4.82 -17.28 14.35
N LYS A 328 -3.87 -18.00 14.97
CA LYS A 328 -2.57 -18.35 14.36
C LYS A 328 -2.74 -18.83 12.91
N ALA A 329 -2.18 -18.07 11.97
CA ALA A 329 -2.21 -18.38 10.55
C ALA A 329 -0.81 -18.71 10.04
N GLY A 330 -0.24 -19.82 10.53
CA GLY A 330 1.08 -20.30 10.11
C GLY A 330 2.08 -20.51 11.25
N PRO A 331 3.33 -20.86 10.93
CA PRO A 331 4.39 -21.17 11.90
C PRO A 331 5.00 -19.93 12.59
N SER A 332 4.82 -18.72 12.07
CA SER A 332 5.14 -17.45 12.74
C SER A 332 3.89 -16.86 13.40
N ASP A 333 4.01 -16.43 14.65
CA ASP A 333 2.92 -15.75 15.36
C ASP A 333 2.97 -14.24 15.08
N ASP A 334 2.62 -13.86 13.85
CA ASP A 334 2.61 -12.46 13.40
C ASP A 334 1.42 -11.66 13.97
N SER A 335 0.75 -12.17 15.01
CA SER A 335 -0.46 -11.62 15.60
C SER A 335 -0.26 -10.33 16.40
N ASN A 336 0.95 -9.77 16.45
CA ASN A 336 1.23 -8.58 17.23
C ASN A 336 1.21 -7.30 16.39
N THR A 337 0.04 -6.65 16.38
CA THR A 337 -0.22 -5.35 15.73
C THR A 337 0.86 -4.30 16.00
N PHE A 338 1.47 -4.28 17.19
CA PHE A 338 2.46 -3.25 17.55
C PHE A 338 3.87 -3.56 17.06
N ILE A 339 4.24 -4.84 16.91
CA ILE A 339 5.51 -5.22 16.28
C ILE A 339 5.53 -4.68 14.84
N VAL A 340 4.44 -4.85 14.11
CA VAL A 340 4.24 -4.31 12.76
C VAL A 340 4.16 -2.79 12.77
N LEU A 341 3.34 -2.19 13.63
CA LEU A 341 3.20 -0.73 13.67
C LEU A 341 4.54 -0.03 13.82
N TYR A 342 5.40 -0.50 14.72
CA TYR A 342 6.70 0.13 14.95
C TYR A 342 7.67 -0.12 13.79
N HIS A 343 7.61 -1.31 13.17
CA HIS A 343 8.38 -1.62 11.96
C HIS A 343 8.04 -0.66 10.82
N GLU A 344 6.76 -0.62 10.44
CA GLU A 344 6.31 0.17 9.29
C GLU A 344 6.38 1.68 9.55
N ALA A 345 6.16 2.11 10.81
CA ALA A 345 6.32 3.52 11.18
C ALA A 345 7.77 3.99 11.07
N PHE A 346 8.74 3.09 11.25
CA PHE A 346 10.15 3.41 10.99
C PHE A 346 10.38 3.65 9.49
N HIS A 347 9.85 2.80 8.61
CA HIS A 347 9.96 3.00 7.16
C HIS A 347 9.33 4.31 6.69
N GLN A 348 8.14 4.63 7.22
CA GLN A 348 7.49 5.91 6.97
C GLN A 348 8.35 7.09 7.44
N TYR A 349 8.95 7.01 8.63
CA TYR A 349 9.80 8.07 9.14
C TYR A 349 11.09 8.24 8.33
N ILE A 350 11.80 7.14 8.05
CA ILE A 350 13.12 7.21 7.42
C ILE A 350 13.01 7.71 5.98
N HIS A 351 11.91 7.38 5.27
CA HIS A 351 11.60 7.91 3.95
C HIS A 351 11.67 9.45 3.91
N TYR A 352 11.02 10.14 4.85
CA TYR A 352 11.11 11.60 4.93
C TYR A 352 12.43 12.13 5.53
N SER A 353 13.16 11.29 6.28
CA SER A 353 14.42 11.67 6.93
C SER A 353 15.60 11.70 5.96
N THR A 354 15.60 10.83 4.95
CA THR A 354 16.70 10.64 3.98
C THR A 354 16.43 11.22 2.59
N GLY A 355 15.37 12.00 2.42
CA GLY A 355 15.01 12.55 1.10
C GLY A 355 14.50 11.49 0.14
N GLU A 356 13.64 10.59 0.62
CA GLU A 356 12.93 9.57 -0.15
C GLU A 356 13.79 8.39 -0.65
N LEU A 357 15.10 8.36 -0.33
CA LEU A 357 15.96 7.20 -0.59
C LEU A 357 15.91 6.17 0.55
N PRO A 358 15.43 4.94 0.31
CA PRO A 358 15.58 3.87 1.28
C PRO A 358 17.05 3.43 1.41
N PRO A 359 17.54 3.19 2.64
CA PRO A 359 18.83 2.53 2.85
C PRO A 359 18.88 1.10 2.29
N HIS A 360 20.07 0.48 2.28
CA HIS A 360 20.22 -0.95 1.98
C HIS A 360 19.32 -1.78 2.91
N SER A 361 18.76 -2.89 2.40
CA SER A 361 17.73 -3.66 3.11
C SER A 361 18.21 -4.22 4.45
N TRP A 362 19.49 -4.59 4.62
CA TRP A 362 20.01 -5.02 5.93
C TRP A 362 19.85 -3.94 7.00
N TYR A 363 20.00 -2.67 6.62
CA TYR A 363 19.88 -1.52 7.51
C TYR A 363 18.42 -1.12 7.67
N ASN A 364 17.69 -1.00 6.56
CA ASN A 364 16.32 -0.55 6.56
C ASN A 364 15.39 -1.55 7.27
N GLU A 365 15.33 -2.80 6.78
CA GLU A 365 14.50 -3.85 7.38
C GLU A 365 14.99 -4.24 8.78
N GLY A 366 16.32 -4.34 8.95
CA GLY A 366 16.92 -4.68 10.23
C GLY A 366 16.63 -3.65 11.32
N THR A 367 16.61 -2.36 10.97
CA THR A 367 16.23 -1.29 11.90
C THR A 367 14.73 -1.25 12.15
N GLY A 368 13.90 -1.51 11.13
CA GLY A 368 12.46 -1.71 11.31
C GLY A 368 12.19 -2.80 12.35
N ASP A 369 12.80 -3.97 12.18
CA ASP A 369 12.68 -5.09 13.11
C ASP A 369 13.31 -4.83 14.49
N TYR A 370 14.35 -3.99 14.56
CA TYR A 370 14.89 -3.52 15.83
C TYR A 370 13.80 -2.78 16.61
N PHE A 371 13.15 -1.79 16.00
CA PHE A 371 12.08 -1.03 16.66
C PHE A 371 10.81 -1.81 16.94
N SER A 372 10.55 -2.90 16.21
CA SER A 372 9.48 -3.83 16.57
C SER A 372 9.63 -4.43 17.98
N GLY A 373 10.86 -4.46 18.52
CA GLY A 373 11.14 -4.84 19.92
C GLY A 373 10.80 -3.76 20.96
N ALA A 374 10.25 -2.61 20.55
CA ALA A 374 9.98 -1.50 21.47
C ALA A 374 8.93 -1.84 22.54
N VAL A 375 9.28 -1.55 23.79
CA VAL A 375 8.38 -1.67 24.95
C VAL A 375 7.89 -0.28 25.33
N VAL A 376 6.67 0.06 24.92
CA VAL A 376 6.02 1.33 25.25
C VAL A 376 5.17 1.16 26.50
N LYS A 377 5.53 1.86 27.59
CA LYS A 377 4.81 1.78 28.88
C LYS A 377 4.82 3.12 29.61
N ASN A 378 3.65 3.47 30.17
CA ASN A 378 3.43 4.73 30.90
C ASN A 378 3.82 5.96 30.06
N GLY A 379 3.37 5.98 28.80
CA GLY A 379 3.56 7.13 27.89
C GLY A 379 5.01 7.38 27.45
N LYS A 380 5.90 6.39 27.51
CA LYS A 380 7.29 6.48 27.06
C LYS A 380 7.76 5.17 26.45
N VAL A 381 8.66 5.24 25.48
CA VAL A 381 9.45 4.07 25.04
C VAL A 381 10.46 3.74 26.13
N ARG A 382 10.33 2.58 26.77
CA ARG A 382 11.17 2.20 27.93
C ARG A 382 12.48 1.58 27.53
N ARG A 383 12.42 0.72 26.51
CA ARG A 383 13.57 0.05 25.91
C ARG A 383 13.16 -0.48 24.55
N ILE A 384 14.17 -0.84 23.77
CA ILE A 384 14.01 -1.63 22.56
C ILE A 384 14.63 -2.99 22.87
N GLY A 385 13.78 -4.00 23.01
CA GLY A 385 14.18 -5.36 23.38
C GLY A 385 14.42 -6.26 22.18
N VAL A 386 14.72 -7.52 22.46
CA VAL A 386 14.86 -8.57 21.46
C VAL A 386 13.54 -8.76 20.70
N ASN A 387 13.62 -8.89 19.37
CA ASN A 387 12.44 -9.15 18.55
C ASN A 387 12.05 -10.65 18.65
N PRO A 388 10.86 -10.97 19.19
CA PRO A 388 10.46 -12.35 19.42
C PRO A 388 10.21 -13.15 18.15
N TRP A 389 9.96 -12.49 17.00
CA TRP A 389 9.74 -13.17 15.72
C TRP A 389 11.04 -13.59 15.03
N ARG A 390 12.15 -12.90 15.35
CA ARG A 390 13.41 -13.07 14.61
C ARG A 390 14.42 -13.96 15.33
N LEU A 391 14.47 -13.91 16.66
CA LEU A 391 15.52 -14.57 17.44
C LEU A 391 15.70 -16.05 17.10
N GLY A 392 14.62 -16.84 17.17
CA GLY A 392 14.71 -18.28 16.93
C GLY A 392 15.10 -18.64 15.49
N THR A 393 14.74 -17.81 14.51
CA THR A 393 15.10 -18.00 13.10
C THR A 393 16.59 -17.78 12.89
N ILE A 394 17.14 -16.68 13.40
CA ILE A 394 18.55 -16.37 13.21
C ILE A 394 19.48 -17.28 14.02
N GLN A 395 19.12 -17.62 15.27
CA GLN A 395 19.91 -18.57 16.07
C GLN A 395 20.03 -19.93 15.38
N ARG A 396 18.96 -20.38 14.72
CA ARG A 396 18.97 -21.60 13.92
C ARG A 396 19.86 -21.46 12.69
N ALA A 397 19.73 -20.36 11.94
CA ALA A 397 20.56 -20.12 10.76
C ALA A 397 22.05 -20.09 11.11
N ILE A 398 22.44 -19.45 12.22
CA ILE A 398 23.83 -19.42 12.69
C ILE A 398 24.29 -20.83 13.10
N ARG A 399 23.46 -21.59 13.83
CA ARG A 399 23.80 -22.96 14.26
C ARG A 399 24.02 -23.91 13.08
N GLU A 400 23.22 -23.74 12.03
CA GLU A 400 23.28 -24.56 10.81
C GLU A 400 24.30 -24.04 9.79
N GLY A 401 24.98 -22.92 10.05
CA GLY A 401 25.90 -22.29 9.11
C GLY A 401 25.23 -21.78 7.83
N LYS A 402 23.94 -21.43 7.92
CA LYS A 402 23.11 -20.96 6.80
C LYS A 402 22.94 -19.44 6.77
N HIS A 403 23.44 -18.71 7.75
CA HIS A 403 23.45 -17.24 7.71
C HIS A 403 24.30 -16.77 6.53
N VAL A 404 23.94 -15.61 5.98
CA VAL A 404 24.66 -15.00 4.86
C VAL A 404 25.93 -14.33 5.41
N PRO A 405 27.09 -14.41 4.75
CA PRO A 405 28.26 -13.66 5.17
C PRO A 405 27.99 -12.14 5.24
N TRP A 406 28.54 -11.45 6.23
CA TRP A 406 28.37 -10.00 6.41
C TRP A 406 28.80 -9.22 5.18
N GLU A 407 29.96 -9.58 4.60
CA GLU A 407 30.50 -8.96 3.38
C GLU A 407 29.52 -8.99 2.20
N THR A 408 28.65 -10.00 2.16
CA THR A 408 27.63 -10.18 1.12
C THR A 408 26.35 -9.42 1.46
N ILE A 409 25.75 -9.66 2.63
CA ILE A 409 24.42 -9.14 2.95
C ILE A 409 24.37 -7.61 3.07
N ILE A 410 25.49 -6.97 3.46
CA ILE A 410 25.54 -5.51 3.60
C ILE A 410 25.45 -4.76 2.27
N ARG A 411 25.68 -5.46 1.14
CA ARG A 411 25.67 -4.93 -0.24
C ARG A 411 24.44 -5.35 -1.04
N TRP A 412 23.53 -6.13 -0.45
CA TRP A 412 22.34 -6.55 -1.16
C TRP A 412 21.33 -5.44 -1.32
N GLU A 413 20.93 -5.24 -2.57
CA GLU A 413 19.73 -4.49 -2.94
C GLU A 413 18.47 -5.31 -2.60
N GLN A 414 17.32 -4.63 -2.57
CA GLN A 414 16.05 -5.20 -2.12
C GLN A 414 15.73 -6.55 -2.80
N ARG A 415 15.92 -6.64 -4.12
CA ARG A 415 15.67 -7.85 -4.89
C ARG A 415 16.43 -9.05 -4.36
N ASP A 416 17.71 -8.89 -4.01
CA ASP A 416 18.55 -9.99 -3.54
C ASP A 416 18.24 -10.33 -2.08
N TYR A 417 18.02 -9.32 -1.24
CA TYR A 417 17.63 -9.51 0.16
C TYR A 417 16.29 -10.26 0.29
N TYR A 418 15.34 -10.00 -0.60
CA TYR A 418 13.98 -10.55 -0.48
C TYR A 418 13.87 -12.00 -0.99
N ARG A 419 14.91 -12.55 -1.65
CA ARG A 419 14.93 -13.96 -2.11
C ARG A 419 14.73 -14.97 -0.98
N ASN A 420 15.20 -14.65 0.23
CA ASN A 420 14.97 -15.43 1.44
C ASN A 420 14.56 -14.50 2.60
N GLY A 421 13.47 -13.76 2.39
CA GLY A 421 13.00 -12.73 3.32
C GLY A 421 12.95 -13.21 4.78
N GLY A 422 12.32 -14.35 5.07
CA GLY A 422 12.19 -14.83 6.45
C GLY A 422 13.52 -14.92 7.22
N GLN A 423 14.56 -15.48 6.59
CA GLN A 423 15.89 -15.57 7.20
C GLN A 423 16.63 -14.23 7.18
N ASN A 424 16.60 -13.52 6.05
CA ASN A 424 17.38 -12.30 5.85
C ASN A 424 16.90 -11.18 6.78
N TYR A 425 15.59 -11.04 6.97
CA TYR A 425 15.02 -10.16 7.99
C TYR A 425 15.54 -10.49 9.39
N ALA A 426 15.54 -11.78 9.76
CA ALA A 426 16.06 -12.20 11.06
C ALA A 426 17.56 -11.91 11.22
N GLN A 427 18.33 -12.04 10.15
CA GLN A 427 19.74 -11.68 10.15
C GLN A 427 19.94 -10.16 10.26
N GLY A 428 19.30 -9.36 9.39
CA GLY A 428 19.37 -7.90 9.44
C GLY A 428 18.98 -7.34 10.80
N TRP A 429 17.89 -7.85 11.40
CA TRP A 429 17.49 -7.53 12.77
C TRP A 429 18.64 -7.76 13.76
N SER A 430 19.21 -8.95 13.77
CA SER A 430 20.25 -9.31 14.75
C SER A 430 21.55 -8.55 14.55
N MET A 431 21.90 -8.19 13.31
CA MET A 431 23.05 -7.36 12.98
C MET A 431 22.85 -5.96 13.58
N ILE A 432 21.69 -5.34 13.33
CA ILE A 432 21.35 -4.02 13.89
C ILE A 432 21.27 -4.07 15.41
N TYR A 433 20.67 -5.11 15.98
CA TYR A 433 20.58 -5.27 17.42
C TYR A 433 21.98 -5.36 18.05
N PHE A 434 22.84 -6.26 17.55
CA PHE A 434 24.24 -6.37 17.99
C PHE A 434 25.00 -5.05 17.89
N LEU A 435 24.95 -4.37 16.74
CA LEU A 435 25.63 -3.08 16.53
C LEU A 435 25.11 -1.97 17.44
N ARG A 436 23.95 -2.12 18.08
CA ARG A 436 23.37 -1.14 19.00
C ARG A 436 23.50 -1.49 20.47
N THR A 437 23.63 -2.78 20.81
CA THR A 437 23.43 -3.25 22.20
C THR A 437 24.53 -4.14 22.73
N ALA A 438 25.48 -4.59 21.90
CA ALA A 438 26.55 -5.46 22.36
C ALA A 438 27.68 -4.65 23.03
N PRO A 439 28.13 -5.01 24.24
CA PRO A 439 29.25 -4.34 24.90
C PRO A 439 30.53 -4.35 24.05
N ALA A 440 30.79 -5.44 23.33
CA ALA A 440 31.95 -5.53 22.42
C ALA A 440 31.93 -4.49 21.29
N VAL A 441 30.76 -3.95 20.94
CA VAL A 441 30.63 -2.86 19.97
C VAL A 441 30.87 -1.51 20.67
N GLU A 442 30.35 -1.32 21.88
CA GLU A 442 30.59 -0.12 22.69
C GLU A 442 32.10 0.07 23.00
N ASP A 443 32.81 -1.02 23.30
CA ASP A 443 34.25 -1.02 23.59
C ASP A 443 35.13 -0.89 22.32
N ASN A 444 34.53 -0.89 21.13
CA ASN A 444 35.25 -0.81 19.85
C ASN A 444 34.76 0.39 19.04
N GLU A 445 35.50 1.50 19.10
CA GLU A 445 35.16 2.76 18.44
C GLU A 445 34.80 2.61 16.95
N ARG A 446 35.50 1.72 16.22
CA ARG A 446 35.22 1.48 14.80
C ARG A 446 33.88 0.79 14.61
N TRP A 447 33.55 -0.19 15.44
CA TRP A 447 32.27 -0.89 15.35
C TRP A 447 31.10 0.00 15.80
N ALA A 448 31.29 0.79 16.87
CA ALA A 448 30.32 1.77 17.33
C ALA A 448 30.00 2.83 16.25
N ALA A 449 30.98 3.17 15.40
CA ALA A 449 30.82 4.13 14.32
C ALA A 449 30.08 3.59 13.09
N ILE A 450 29.92 2.26 12.91
CA ILE A 450 29.35 1.67 11.68
C ILE A 450 27.97 2.27 11.33
N LEU A 451 27.03 2.25 12.28
CA LEU A 451 25.65 2.70 12.03
C LEU A 451 25.53 4.20 11.76
N PRO A 452 26.13 5.11 12.56
CA PRO A 452 26.08 6.54 12.27
C PRO A 452 26.86 6.88 10.97
N THR A 453 28.06 6.33 10.76
CA THR A 453 28.83 6.57 9.54
C THR A 453 28.06 6.14 8.30
N TYR A 454 27.43 4.96 8.32
CA TYR A 454 26.59 4.49 7.21
C TYR A 454 25.46 5.48 6.90
N PHE A 455 24.68 5.86 7.92
CA PHE A 455 23.49 6.69 7.71
C PHE A 455 23.83 8.12 7.29
N ASP A 456 24.84 8.73 7.92
CA ASP A 456 25.25 10.09 7.61
C ASP A 456 25.94 10.17 6.25
N THR A 457 26.75 9.16 5.89
CA THR A 457 27.33 9.06 4.55
C THR A 457 26.24 8.87 3.50
N LEU A 458 25.27 7.98 3.72
CA LEU A 458 24.15 7.78 2.78
C LEU A 458 23.42 9.09 2.48
N LYS A 459 23.03 9.83 3.53
CA LYS A 459 22.34 11.12 3.37
C LYS A 459 23.21 12.14 2.62
N ALA A 460 24.48 12.26 3.01
CA ALA A 460 25.38 13.24 2.42
C ALA A 460 25.67 12.94 0.94
N GLU A 461 25.94 11.67 0.62
CA GLU A 461 26.24 11.24 -0.74
C GLU A 461 25.01 11.33 -1.65
N TYR A 462 23.83 10.95 -1.16
CA TYR A 462 22.61 11.11 -1.94
C TYR A 462 22.25 12.58 -2.17
N GLY A 463 22.41 13.42 -1.14
CA GLY A 463 22.22 14.87 -1.29
C GLY A 463 23.13 15.49 -2.35
N ARG A 464 24.39 15.01 -2.47
CA ARG A 464 25.31 15.45 -3.55
C ARG A 464 24.85 14.96 -4.91
N GLU A 465 24.51 13.67 -5.02
CA GLU A 465 24.01 13.11 -6.28
C GLU A 465 22.77 13.86 -6.77
N LEU A 466 21.80 14.13 -5.88
CA LEU A 466 20.60 14.88 -6.22
C LEU A 466 20.88 16.32 -6.69
N ALA A 467 21.90 16.98 -6.13
CA ALA A 467 22.26 18.34 -6.53
C ALA A 467 22.81 18.44 -7.96
N GLU A 468 23.26 17.32 -8.52
CA GLU A 468 23.77 17.22 -9.90
C GLU A 468 22.67 16.81 -10.89
N LEU A 469 21.51 16.34 -10.40
CA LEU A 469 20.39 15.95 -11.24
C LEU A 469 19.53 17.16 -11.61
N ALA A 470 18.95 17.12 -12.82
CA ALA A 470 17.88 18.03 -13.19
C ALA A 470 16.63 17.78 -12.32
N ASP A 471 15.83 18.82 -12.08
CA ASP A 471 14.63 18.73 -11.23
C ASP A 471 13.64 17.66 -11.75
N ASP A 472 13.56 17.49 -13.06
CA ASP A 472 12.71 16.54 -13.78
C ASP A 472 13.38 15.17 -14.05
N ALA A 473 14.55 14.90 -13.42
CA ALA A 473 15.25 13.63 -13.60
C ALA A 473 14.33 12.44 -13.34
N SER A 474 14.36 11.48 -14.27
CA SER A 474 13.51 10.30 -14.24
C SER A 474 13.74 9.43 -13.00
N HIS A 475 12.75 8.61 -12.65
CA HIS A 475 12.86 7.66 -11.55
C HIS A 475 14.07 6.72 -11.70
N ALA A 476 14.39 6.29 -12.93
CA ALA A 476 15.55 5.43 -13.21
C ALA A 476 16.88 6.11 -12.87
N VAL A 477 17.04 7.39 -13.25
CA VAL A 477 18.24 8.18 -12.95
C VAL A 477 18.39 8.38 -11.43
N ARG A 478 17.30 8.74 -10.74
CA ARG A 478 17.28 8.88 -9.28
C ARG A 478 17.59 7.57 -8.56
N SER A 479 17.12 6.44 -9.10
CA SER A 479 17.39 5.10 -8.56
C SER A 479 18.87 4.74 -8.64
N GLU A 480 19.54 5.03 -9.76
CA GLU A 480 20.97 4.76 -9.92
C GLU A 480 21.84 5.67 -9.03
N ALA A 481 21.49 6.96 -8.92
CA ALA A 481 22.08 7.87 -7.93
C ALA A 481 21.96 7.32 -6.50
N GLY A 482 20.79 6.79 -6.15
CA GLY A 482 20.54 6.17 -4.87
C GLY A 482 21.41 4.93 -4.61
N LYS A 483 21.63 4.11 -5.64
CA LYS A 483 22.50 2.93 -5.57
C LYS A 483 23.96 3.33 -5.30
N ARG A 484 24.49 4.32 -6.03
CA ARG A 484 25.85 4.83 -5.78
C ARG A 484 26.03 5.39 -4.37
N ALA A 485 25.05 6.15 -3.87
CA ALA A 485 25.09 6.68 -2.51
C ALA A 485 25.10 5.56 -1.45
N ARG A 486 24.31 4.51 -1.69
CA ARG A 486 24.27 3.30 -0.85
C ARG A 486 25.61 2.54 -0.86
N GLU A 487 26.25 2.37 -2.02
CA GLU A 487 27.56 1.74 -2.15
C GLU A 487 28.63 2.49 -1.34
N ARG A 488 28.72 3.83 -1.53
CA ARG A 488 29.65 4.69 -0.78
C ARG A 488 29.40 4.65 0.73
N ALA A 489 28.14 4.58 1.16
CA ALA A 489 27.79 4.45 2.56
C ALA A 489 28.28 3.14 3.19
N VAL A 490 28.19 2.01 2.48
CA VAL A 490 28.73 0.72 2.96
C VAL A 490 30.25 0.78 3.04
N GLU A 491 30.91 1.30 2.01
CA GLU A 491 32.37 1.42 1.97
C GLU A 491 32.90 2.26 3.13
N ALA A 492 32.31 3.43 3.37
CA ALA A 492 32.69 4.30 4.47
C ALA A 492 32.45 3.65 5.84
N ALA A 493 31.30 2.99 6.03
CA ALA A 493 30.91 2.42 7.31
C ALA A 493 31.76 1.22 7.73
N PHE A 494 32.25 0.44 6.77
CA PHE A 494 33.02 -0.78 7.02
C PHE A 494 34.51 -0.64 6.65
N LEU A 495 34.98 0.59 6.40
CA LEU A 495 36.38 0.88 6.14
C LEU A 495 37.25 0.41 7.32
N ASP A 496 38.28 -0.38 7.02
CA ASP A 496 39.22 -0.95 8.00
C ASP A 496 38.55 -1.76 9.15
N VAL A 497 37.36 -2.31 8.89
CA VAL A 497 36.68 -3.22 9.80
C VAL A 497 37.05 -4.67 9.43
N ASP A 498 37.58 -5.42 10.40
CA ASP A 498 37.73 -6.87 10.27
C ASP A 498 36.34 -7.53 10.30
N LEU A 499 35.75 -7.70 9.11
CA LEU A 499 34.42 -8.27 8.93
C LEU A 499 34.31 -9.70 9.48
N LYS A 500 35.39 -10.49 9.41
CA LYS A 500 35.38 -11.87 9.92
C LYS A 500 35.31 -11.88 11.44
N ARG A 501 36.09 -11.03 12.11
CA ARG A 501 36.04 -10.89 13.57
C ARG A 501 34.70 -10.32 14.02
N LEU A 502 34.16 -9.33 13.29
CA LEU A 502 32.85 -8.75 13.57
C LEU A 502 31.74 -9.82 13.47
N GLU A 503 31.71 -10.58 12.37
CA GLU A 503 30.73 -11.64 12.15
C GLU A 503 30.81 -12.74 13.21
N LEU A 504 32.01 -13.23 13.55
CA LEU A 504 32.17 -14.25 14.60
C LEU A 504 31.69 -13.74 15.96
N THR A 505 31.95 -12.46 16.27
CA THR A 505 31.53 -11.83 17.53
C THR A 505 30.02 -11.65 17.59
N TRP A 506 29.42 -11.18 16.49
CA TRP A 506 27.98 -11.09 16.31
C TRP A 506 27.30 -12.46 16.47
N ALA A 507 27.86 -13.50 15.85
CA ALA A 507 27.31 -14.85 15.90
C ALA A 507 27.34 -15.42 17.32
N ALA A 508 28.43 -15.18 18.07
CA ALA A 508 28.53 -15.56 19.48
C ALA A 508 27.50 -14.80 20.33
N TYR A 509 27.45 -13.47 20.21
CA TYR A 509 26.47 -12.63 20.92
C TYR A 509 25.02 -13.07 20.66
N THR A 510 24.66 -13.31 19.39
CA THR A 510 23.30 -13.66 18.99
C THR A 510 22.86 -15.03 19.50
N LYS A 511 23.79 -15.98 19.66
CA LYS A 511 23.49 -17.30 20.25
C LYS A 511 23.10 -17.22 21.72
N GLU A 512 23.68 -16.27 22.46
CA GLU A 512 23.44 -16.09 23.90
C GLU A 512 22.23 -15.19 24.20
N LEU A 513 21.59 -14.61 23.17
CA LEU A 513 20.38 -13.81 23.37
C LEU A 513 19.20 -14.68 23.80
N GLU A 514 18.46 -14.19 24.79
CA GLU A 514 17.23 -14.80 25.27
C GLU A 514 16.07 -13.81 25.15
N LEU A 515 14.84 -14.34 25.06
CA LEU A 515 13.65 -13.52 25.20
C LEU A 515 13.50 -13.09 26.67
N PRO A 516 13.12 -11.82 26.92
CA PRO A 516 12.99 -11.28 28.26
C PRO A 516 11.82 -11.85 29.06
#